data_AF-A0A0R1TMC6-F1
#
_entry.id   AF-A0A0R1TMC6-F1
#
_cell.length_a   1.000
_cell.length_b   1.000
_cell.length_c   1.000
_cell.angle_alpha   90.00
_cell.angle_beta   90.00
_cell.angle_gamma   90.00
#
_symmetry.space_group_name_H-M   'P 1'
#
loop_
_entity.id
_entity.type
_entity.pdbx_description
1 polymer ?
#
loop_
_entity_poly.entity_id
_entity_poly.type
_entity_poly.pdbx_seq_one_letter_code
_entity_poly.pdbx_strand_id
1 'polypeptide(L)' 'MGTKGTEKLTLKDREWTCPNCGTFHIRDINASKNILEKGLEKLAKEKEKSLA' A
#
# COMPACT_ATOMS: atom_id res chain seq x y z
N MET A 1 6.55 1.59 11.90
CA MET A 1 7.95 1.92 11.58
C MET A 1 8.82 1.20 12.61
N GLY A 2 9.84 0.45 12.18
CA GLY A 2 10.57 -0.51 13.02
C GLY A 2 11.00 0.06 14.38
N THR A 3 10.71 -0.67 15.45
CA THR A 3 11.11 -0.34 16.83
C THR A 3 12.47 -0.93 17.14
N LYS A 4 13.12 -0.40 18.19
CA LYS A 4 14.47 -0.76 18.66
C LYS A 4 14.68 -2.28 18.65
N GLY A 5 15.52 -2.75 17.73
CA GLY A 5 15.86 -4.17 17.54
C GLY A 5 15.56 -4.72 16.15
N THR A 6 14.81 -3.99 15.31
CA THR A 6 14.57 -4.36 13.90
C THR A 6 15.33 -3.44 12.96
N GLU A 7 16.02 -4.02 11.98
CA GLU A 7 16.69 -3.23 10.93
C GLU A 7 15.66 -2.36 10.20
N LYS A 8 16.00 -1.09 10.03
CA LYS A 8 15.13 -0.15 9.31
C LYS A 8 15.18 -0.49 7.83
N LEU A 9 14.04 -0.92 7.30
CA LEU A 9 13.86 -1.15 5.87
C LEU A 9 13.92 0.19 5.14
N THR A 10 14.80 0.25 4.15
CA THR A 10 14.95 1.36 3.20
C THR A 10 13.91 1.28 2.09
N LEU A 11 13.87 2.30 1.22
CA LEU A 11 13.02 2.27 0.03
C LEU A 11 13.40 1.11 -0.91
N LYS A 12 14.68 0.74 -0.98
CA LYS A 12 15.15 -0.36 -1.82
C LYS A 12 14.63 -1.73 -1.35
N ASP A 13 14.30 -1.87 -0.06
CA ASP A 13 13.71 -3.10 0.49
C ASP A 13 12.21 -3.25 0.17
N ARG A 14 11.63 -2.34 -0.63
CA ARG A 14 10.23 -2.39 -1.09
C ARG A 14 10.08 -3.16 -2.40
N GLU A 15 11.17 -3.35 -3.12
CA GLU A 15 11.23 -3.97 -4.44
C GLU A 15 12.28 -5.07 -4.40
N TRP A 16 11.88 -6.32 -4.61
CA TRP A 16 12.82 -7.43 -4.62
C TRP A 16 12.38 -8.52 -5.58
N THR A 17 13.35 -9.18 -6.21
CA THR A 17 13.10 -10.43 -6.91
C THR A 17 13.17 -11.57 -5.90
N CYS A 18 12.10 -12.37 -5.81
CA CYS A 18 12.09 -13.52 -4.93
C CYS A 18 13.16 -14.53 -5.40
N PRO A 19 14.12 -14.93 -4.54
CA PRO A 19 15.16 -15.88 -4.93
C PRO A 19 14.61 -17.30 -5.15
N ASN A 20 13.41 -17.61 -4.64
CA ASN A 20 12.80 -18.93 -4.78
C ASN A 20 11.95 -19.07 -6.04
N CYS A 21 11.12 -18.08 -6.37
CA CYS A 21 10.22 -18.13 -7.54
C CYS A 21 10.66 -17.25 -8.71
N GLY A 22 11.68 -16.39 -8.55
CA GLY A 22 12.17 -15.48 -9.59
C GLY A 22 11.26 -14.29 -9.89
N THR A 23 10.10 -14.19 -9.23
CA THR A 23 9.14 -13.10 -9.46
C THR A 23 9.58 -11.81 -8.79
N PHE A 24 9.44 -10.69 -9.50
CA PHE A 24 9.63 -9.36 -8.94
C PHE A 24 8.41 -8.95 -8.10
N HIS A 25 8.64 -8.65 -6.83
CA HIS A 25 7.61 -8.21 -5.88
C HIS A 25 7.81 -6.76 -5.50
N ILE A 26 6.69 -6.05 -5.38
CA ILE A 26 6.62 -4.70 -4.83
C ILE A 26 5.73 -4.75 -3.58
N ARG A 27 6.33 -4.56 -2.40
CA ARG A 27 5.64 -4.67 -1.10
C ARG A 27 4.46 -3.71 -0.98
N ASP A 28 4.56 -2.56 -1.64
CA ASP A 28 3.64 -1.44 -1.47
C ASP A 28 2.34 -1.56 -2.30
N ILE A 29 2.22 -2.57 -3.18
CA ILE A 29 1.02 -2.76 -4.03
C ILE A 29 -0.26 -2.84 -3.18
N ASN A 30 -0.21 -3.56 -2.06
CA ASN A 30 -1.39 -3.72 -1.19
C ASN A 30 -1.75 -2.40 -0.51
N ALA A 31 -0.75 -1.57 -0.15
CA ALA A 31 -1.02 -0.25 0.39
C ALA A 31 -1.68 0.67 -0.64
N SER A 32 -1.21 0.65 -1.89
CA SER A 32 -1.81 1.42 -2.99
C SER A 32 -3.28 1.04 -3.24
N LYS A 33 -3.61 -0.26 -3.22
CA LYS A 33 -4.99 -0.75 -3.36
C LYS A 33 -5.89 -0.25 -2.23
N ASN A 34 -5.42 -0.35 -0.99
CA ASN A 34 -6.18 0.11 0.18
C ASN A 34 -6.42 1.63 0.15
N ILE A 35 -5.42 2.41 -0.27
CA ILE A 35 -5.56 3.88 -0.41
C ILE A 35 -6.59 4.22 -1.49
N LEU A 36 -6.54 3.53 -2.65
CA LEU A 36 -7.50 3.73 -3.72
C LEU A 36 -8.94 3.47 -3.26
N GLU A 37 -9.17 2.33 -2.60
CA GLU A 37 -10.50 1.95 -2.09
C GLU A 37 -11.05 3.04 -1.16
N LYS A 38 -10.26 3.47 -0.17
CA LYS A 38 -10.67 4.52 0.78
C LYS A 38 -10.95 5.85 0.10
N GLY A 39 -10.19 6.19 -0.94
CA GLY A 39 -10.42 7.38 -1.76
C GLY A 39 -11.77 7.31 -2.49
N LEU A 40 -12.08 6.17 -3.12
CA LEU A 40 -13.35 5.96 -3.81
C LEU A 40 -14.54 5.97 -2.84
N GLU A 41 -14.43 5.33 -1.69
CA GLU A 41 -15.45 5.36 -0.65
C GLU A 41 -15.75 6.79 -0.18
N LYS A 42 -14.71 7.62 -0.01
CA LYS A 42 -14.88 9.02 0.40
C LYS A 42 -15.63 9.82 -0.68
N LEU A 43 -15.24 9.68 -1.94
CA LEU A 43 -15.89 10.35 -3.06
C LEU A 43 -17.36 9.93 -3.21
N ALA A 44 -17.67 8.65 -3.02
CA ALA A 44 -19.05 8.16 -3.04
C ALA A 44 -19.88 8.80 -1.92
N LYS A 45 -19.36 8.86 -0.69
CA LYS A 45 -20.04 9.51 0.44
C LYS A 45 -20.25 11.01 0.22
N GLU A 46 -19.27 11.69 -0.38
CA GLU A 46 -19.41 13.12 -0.72
C GLU A 46 -20.47 13.34 -1.80
N LYS A 47 -20.58 12.45 -2.79
CA LYS A 47 -21.65 12.47 -3.78
C LYS A 47 -23.03 12.26 -3.13
N GLU A 48 -23.20 11.22 -2.33
CA GLU A 48 -24.46 10.95 -1.63
C GLU A 48 -24.90 12.15 -0.76
N LYS A 49 -23.95 12.81 -0.08
CA LYS A 49 -24.23 14.01 0.72
C LYS A 49 -24.64 15.23 -0.13
N SER A 50 -24.16 15.33 -1.37
CA SER A 50 -24.55 16.41 -2.28
C SER A 50 -25.91 16.20 -2.95
N LEU A 51 -26.44 14.98 -2.89
CA LEU A 51 -27.73 14.57 -3.46
C LEU A 51 -28.86 14.57 -2.41
N ALA A 52 -28.52 14.71 -1.13
CA ALA A 52 -29.44 14.84 0.01
C ALA A 52 -29.58 16.32 0.42
#